data_AF-A0A7W4JF67-F1
#
_entry.id   AF-A0A7W4JF67-F1
#
_cell.length_a   1.000
_cell.length_b   1.000
_cell.length_c   1.000
_cell.angle_alpha   90.00
_cell.angle_beta   90.00
_cell.angle_gamma   90.00
#
_symmetry.space_group_name_H-M   'P 1'
#
loop_
_entity.id
_entity.type
_entity.pdbx_description
1 polymer ?
#
loop_
_entity_poly.entity_id
_entity_poly.type
_entity_poly.pdbx_seq_one_letter_code
_entity_poly.pdbx_strand_id
1 'polypeptide(L)'
;MNTIAIAKPEVVETRATEEAFSLPSHVRASALTVDDTRGHYGELNGKGTFAIMQFLAPCLPGAYASFDSKSKGGRGQSLNLDLYAWDPEQAVGIVQLRHARRKKYDGYLNVRKSYVLCGFNENGTAFRHPVWPAVIHGAVRRGLSPAGVVQAVQCRMWGVTPRLLVDSVRQGDVLVVPERCRSLDREKLDEKWYLKEIPAGDFDLGSHVVSSAEPMLGLRETEHGGVIRVLAKHPVVRHSKGEHATTRAPRAENHGWYSVRMAGEDAAWSFASRDGD
;
A
#
# COMPACT_ATOMS: atom_id res chain seq x y z
N MET A 1 31.90 -13.22 -48.33
CA MET A 1 31.05 -12.48 -47.39
C MET A 1 30.46 -13.49 -46.42
N ASN A 2 30.92 -13.52 -45.17
CA ASN A 2 30.47 -14.49 -44.17
C ASN A 2 29.23 -13.96 -43.46
N THR A 3 28.11 -14.66 -43.63
CA THR A 3 26.84 -14.36 -42.98
C THR A 3 26.87 -14.93 -41.56
N ILE A 4 26.95 -14.06 -40.55
CA ILE A 4 26.87 -14.45 -39.14
C ILE A 4 25.39 -14.69 -38.80
N ALA A 5 25.03 -15.94 -38.52
CA ALA A 5 23.70 -16.30 -38.05
C ALA A 5 23.54 -15.85 -36.59
N ILE A 6 22.66 -14.87 -36.34
CA ILE A 6 22.29 -14.43 -35.00
C ILE A 6 21.27 -15.44 -34.46
N ALA A 7 21.66 -16.23 -33.46
CA ALA A 7 20.77 -17.14 -32.76
C ALA A 7 19.66 -16.36 -32.05
N LYS A 8 18.40 -16.80 -32.23
CA LYS A 8 17.25 -16.25 -31.50
C LYS A 8 17.43 -16.55 -30.00
N PRO A 9 17.19 -15.57 -29.10
CA PRO A 9 17.27 -15.81 -27.67
C PRO A 9 16.19 -16.83 -27.26
N GLU A 10 16.60 -17.89 -26.57
CA GLU A 10 15.70 -18.80 -25.87
C GLU A 10 14.92 -18.02 -24.81
N VAL A 11 13.60 -18.00 -24.96
CA VAL A 11 12.70 -17.51 -23.92
C VAL A 11 12.66 -18.57 -22.83
N VAL A 12 13.46 -18.38 -21.79
CA VAL A 12 13.36 -19.15 -20.56
C VAL A 12 12.02 -18.80 -19.92
N GLU A 13 11.03 -19.67 -20.06
CA GLU A 13 9.79 -19.62 -19.29
C GLU A 13 10.13 -19.93 -17.82
N THR A 14 10.44 -18.90 -17.05
CA THR A 14 10.43 -19.01 -15.59
C THR A 14 8.98 -19.19 -15.14
N ARG A 15 8.56 -20.45 -14.96
CA ARG A 15 7.41 -20.77 -14.13
C ARG A 15 7.74 -20.27 -12.72
N ALA A 16 7.24 -19.08 -12.38
CA ALA A 16 7.19 -18.65 -11.00
C ALA A 16 6.39 -19.73 -10.24
N THR A 17 7.06 -20.49 -9.40
CA THR A 17 6.39 -21.39 -8.48
C THR A 17 5.51 -20.54 -7.59
N GLU A 18 4.20 -20.66 -7.76
CA GLU A 18 3.16 -20.13 -6.88
C GLU A 18 3.24 -20.82 -5.51
N GLU A 19 4.34 -20.66 -4.77
CA GLU A 19 4.26 -20.78 -3.32
C GLU A 19 3.55 -19.52 -2.82
N ALA A 20 2.23 -19.49 -3.04
CA ALA A 20 1.37 -18.45 -2.50
C ALA A 20 1.63 -18.37 -1.00
N PHE A 21 2.01 -17.19 -0.52
CA PHE A 21 2.29 -16.92 0.88
C PHE A 21 1.13 -17.47 1.74
N SER A 22 1.35 -18.63 2.36
CA SER A 22 0.29 -19.29 3.11
C SER A 22 0.24 -18.67 4.49
N LEU A 23 -0.82 -17.90 4.75
CA LEU A 23 -1.13 -17.41 6.09
C LEU A 23 -1.01 -18.53 7.12
N PRO A 24 -0.38 -18.28 8.29
CA PRO A 24 -0.35 -19.26 9.37
C PRO A 24 -1.77 -19.72 9.72
N SER A 25 -1.96 -21.01 9.99
CA SER A 25 -3.27 -21.61 10.24
C SER A 25 -4.03 -20.92 11.37
N HIS A 26 -3.33 -20.46 12.40
CA HIS A 26 -3.92 -19.70 13.51
C HIS A 26 -4.40 -18.30 13.10
N VAL A 27 -3.76 -17.64 12.12
CA VAL A 27 -4.22 -16.36 11.56
C VAL A 27 -5.44 -16.57 10.67
N ARG A 28 -5.45 -17.62 9.84
CA ARG A 28 -6.63 -18.00 9.04
C ARG A 28 -7.83 -18.34 9.92
N ALA A 29 -7.60 -19.08 11.01
CA ALA A 29 -8.65 -19.46 11.96
C ALA A 29 -9.11 -18.29 12.85
N SER A 30 -8.29 -17.24 12.98
CA SER A 30 -8.61 -16.01 13.73
C SER A 30 -9.46 -15.04 12.92
N ALA A 31 -10.19 -15.53 11.90
CA ALA A 31 -11.11 -14.71 11.11
C ALA A 31 -11.99 -13.88 12.04
N LEU A 32 -12.00 -12.56 11.81
CA LEU A 32 -12.83 -11.66 12.60
C LEU A 32 -14.28 -12.15 12.53
N THR A 33 -14.86 -12.43 13.69
CA THR A 33 -16.23 -12.95 13.79
C THR A 33 -17.22 -11.79 13.84
N VAL A 34 -18.48 -12.06 13.54
CA VAL A 34 -19.57 -11.06 13.64
C VAL A 34 -19.68 -10.47 15.07
N ASP A 35 -19.13 -11.16 16.07
CA ASP A 35 -19.11 -10.76 17.48
C ASP A 35 -17.96 -9.81 17.85
N ASP A 36 -17.08 -9.45 16.91
CA ASP A 36 -15.99 -8.51 17.18
C ASP A 36 -16.54 -7.09 17.31
N THR A 37 -16.66 -6.65 18.56
CA THR A 37 -17.14 -5.31 18.90
C THR A 37 -16.07 -4.26 18.62
N ARG A 38 -16.50 -3.03 18.30
CA ARG A 38 -15.59 -1.89 18.29
C ARG A 38 -15.37 -1.36 19.70
N GLY A 39 -14.12 -1.17 20.07
CA GLY A 39 -13.74 -0.52 21.32
C GLY A 39 -14.02 0.98 21.34
N HIS A 40 -13.65 1.61 22.46
CA HIS A 40 -13.90 3.03 22.68
C HIS A 40 -13.24 3.93 21.63
N TYR A 41 -12.13 3.51 21.05
CA TYR A 41 -11.40 4.25 20.01
C TYR A 41 -11.68 3.73 18.59
N GLY A 42 -12.66 2.85 18.44
CA GLY A 42 -13.06 2.24 17.17
C GLY A 42 -12.19 1.06 16.73
N GLU A 43 -11.22 0.65 17.55
CA GLU A 43 -10.41 -0.55 17.39
C GLU A 43 -11.27 -1.81 17.40
N LEU A 44 -10.80 -2.87 16.76
CA LEU A 44 -11.45 -4.18 16.79
C LEU A 44 -11.08 -4.91 18.08
N ASN A 45 -12.09 -5.19 18.91
CA ASN A 45 -11.94 -5.98 20.12
C ASN A 45 -12.51 -7.37 19.90
N GLY A 46 -11.60 -8.33 19.70
CA GLY A 46 -11.92 -9.71 19.37
C GLY A 46 -10.83 -10.67 19.81
N LYS A 47 -11.19 -11.96 19.99
CA LYS A 47 -10.21 -13.01 20.31
C LYS A 47 -9.11 -13.14 19.25
N GLY A 48 -9.44 -12.85 17.99
CA GLY A 48 -8.52 -12.89 16.85
C GLY A 48 -7.57 -11.68 16.75
N THR A 49 -7.90 -10.54 17.37
CA THR A 49 -7.12 -9.30 17.23
C THR A 49 -5.67 -9.48 17.65
N PHE A 50 -5.42 -10.20 18.76
CA PHE A 50 -4.06 -10.41 19.26
C PHE A 50 -3.20 -11.22 18.27
N ALA A 51 -3.75 -12.31 17.71
CA ALA A 51 -3.04 -13.13 16.73
C ALA A 51 -2.72 -12.34 15.44
N ILE A 52 -3.67 -11.52 14.98
CA ILE A 52 -3.46 -10.65 13.81
C ILE A 52 -2.39 -9.59 14.11
N MET A 53 -2.41 -8.97 15.29
CA MET A 53 -1.40 -7.98 15.69
C MET A 53 -0.01 -8.62 15.82
N GLN A 54 0.10 -9.86 16.32
CA GLN A 54 1.35 -10.60 16.33
C GLN A 54 1.85 -10.89 14.91
N PHE A 55 0.96 -11.30 14.02
CA PHE A 55 1.28 -11.51 12.60
C PHE A 55 1.79 -10.22 11.95
N LEU A 56 1.16 -9.08 12.22
CA LEU A 56 1.54 -7.77 11.67
C LEU A 56 2.74 -7.13 12.38
N ALA A 57 3.24 -7.67 13.49
CA ALA A 57 4.30 -7.05 14.29
C ALA A 57 5.58 -6.70 13.49
N PRO A 58 6.07 -7.54 12.54
CA PRO A 58 7.23 -7.19 11.70
C PRO A 58 7.01 -5.93 10.83
N CYS A 59 5.74 -5.59 10.57
CA CYS A 59 5.34 -4.45 9.76
C CYS A 59 5.15 -3.17 10.60
N LEU A 60 5.30 -3.23 11.92
CA LEU A 60 4.91 -2.15 12.82
C LEU A 60 6.11 -1.66 13.64
N PRO A 61 6.13 -0.38 14.05
CA PRO A 61 7.09 0.07 15.05
C PRO A 61 6.84 -0.67 16.38
N GLY A 62 7.87 -0.81 17.22
CA GLY A 62 7.68 -1.35 18.56
C GLY A 62 6.77 -0.46 19.40
N ALA A 63 5.77 -1.04 20.07
CA ALA A 63 5.01 -0.33 21.09
C ALA A 63 5.90 -0.04 22.30
N TYR A 64 5.73 1.13 22.94
CA TYR A 64 6.51 1.51 24.11
C TYR A 64 5.73 2.45 25.02
N ALA A 65 6.14 2.52 26.29
CA ALA A 65 5.72 3.54 27.23
C ALA A 65 6.91 3.94 28.11
N SER A 66 7.28 5.21 28.06
CA SER A 66 8.39 5.77 28.83
C SER A 66 7.93 7.08 29.46
N PHE A 67 7.43 6.98 30.69
CA PHE A 67 7.08 8.13 31.53
C PHE A 67 8.00 8.15 32.75
N ASP A 68 8.49 9.34 33.10
CA ASP A 68 9.29 9.54 34.30
C ASP A 68 8.47 9.16 35.55
N SER A 69 9.00 8.23 36.33
CA SER A 69 8.38 7.66 37.53
C SER A 69 8.40 8.60 38.73
N LYS A 70 9.19 9.69 38.69
CA LYS A 70 9.38 10.60 39.82
C LYS A 70 8.16 11.44 40.20
N SER A 71 7.01 11.27 39.53
CA SER A 71 5.82 12.05 39.85
C SER A 71 4.52 11.49 39.23
N LYS A 72 3.39 11.71 39.91
CA LYS A 72 2.04 11.36 39.44
C LYS A 72 1.74 12.09 38.12
N GLY A 73 2.07 11.46 36.98
CA GLY A 73 1.85 11.99 35.64
C GLY A 73 3.10 12.57 34.95
N GLY A 74 4.28 12.01 35.20
CA GLY A 74 5.56 12.48 34.67
C GLY A 74 5.63 12.80 33.16
N ARG A 75 6.71 13.49 32.77
CA ARG A 75 7.06 13.72 31.35
C ARG A 75 7.30 12.39 30.67
N GLY A 76 6.95 12.29 29.39
CA GLY A 76 7.17 11.05 28.68
C GLY A 76 6.44 10.92 27.37
N GLN A 77 6.53 9.73 26.82
CA GLN A 77 5.88 9.33 25.60
C GLN A 77 5.49 7.86 25.62
N SER A 78 4.41 7.53 24.92
CA SER A 78 4.01 6.16 24.63
C SER A 78 3.51 6.04 23.20
N LEU A 79 3.78 4.90 22.59
CA LEU A 79 3.22 4.49 21.31
C LEU A 79 2.38 3.23 21.52
N ASN A 80 1.08 3.35 21.32
CA ASN A 80 0.14 2.22 21.33
C ASN A 80 -0.28 1.90 19.90
N LEU A 81 -0.55 0.62 19.65
CA LEU A 81 -0.93 0.09 18.34
C LEU A 81 -2.25 -0.66 18.50
N ASP A 82 -3.23 -0.33 17.67
CA ASP A 82 -4.55 -0.94 17.74
C ASP A 82 -5.02 -1.38 16.36
N LEU A 83 -5.48 -2.62 16.22
CA LEU A 83 -6.04 -3.11 14.97
C LEU A 83 -7.38 -2.42 14.70
N TYR A 84 -7.53 -1.84 13.52
CA TYR A 84 -8.73 -1.08 13.16
C TYR A 84 -9.59 -1.77 12.08
N ALA A 85 -8.92 -2.50 11.19
CA ALA A 85 -9.54 -3.32 10.15
C ALA A 85 -8.56 -4.42 9.71
N TRP A 86 -9.08 -5.52 9.18
CA TRP A 86 -8.30 -6.65 8.67
C TRP A 86 -9.02 -7.28 7.50
N ASP A 87 -8.26 -7.58 6.45
CA ASP A 87 -8.68 -8.37 5.30
C ASP A 87 -7.91 -9.70 5.32
N PRO A 88 -8.55 -10.82 5.70
CA PRO A 88 -7.91 -12.12 5.77
C PRO A 88 -7.57 -12.70 4.40
N GLU A 89 -8.25 -12.30 3.33
CA GLU A 89 -7.98 -12.81 1.98
C GLU A 89 -6.65 -12.26 1.46
N GLN A 90 -6.39 -10.97 1.74
CA GLN A 90 -5.16 -10.30 1.32
C GLN A 90 -4.05 -10.36 2.38
N ALA A 91 -4.34 -10.82 3.59
CA ALA A 91 -3.43 -10.74 4.74
C ALA A 91 -2.96 -9.30 5.06
N VAL A 92 -3.86 -8.32 4.90
CA VAL A 92 -3.56 -6.89 5.10
C VAL A 92 -4.42 -6.29 6.20
N GLY A 93 -3.81 -5.50 7.08
CA GLY A 93 -4.47 -4.82 8.18
C GLY A 93 -4.36 -3.31 8.11
N ILE A 94 -5.31 -2.63 8.74
CA ILE A 94 -5.20 -1.21 9.09
C ILE A 94 -4.95 -1.13 10.59
N VAL A 95 -3.85 -0.51 10.98
CA VAL A 95 -3.46 -0.33 12.38
C VAL A 95 -3.44 1.16 12.71
N GLN A 96 -4.10 1.52 13.80
CA GLN A 96 -4.02 2.84 14.41
C GLN A 96 -2.76 2.93 15.27
N LEU A 97 -1.94 3.94 15.01
CA LEU A 97 -0.79 4.30 15.83
C LEU A 97 -1.19 5.49 16.70
N ARG A 98 -1.22 5.29 18.02
CA ARG A 98 -1.51 6.35 19.00
C ARG A 98 -0.22 6.76 19.72
N HIS A 99 0.32 7.90 19.33
CA HIS A 99 1.46 8.50 20.03
C HIS A 99 0.96 9.51 21.05
N ALA A 100 1.13 9.20 22.33
CA ALA A 100 0.86 10.12 23.41
C ALA A 100 2.18 10.71 23.90
N ARG A 101 2.26 12.04 23.99
CA ARG A 101 3.47 12.76 24.41
C ARG A 101 3.14 13.86 25.41
N ARG A 102 3.87 13.90 26.50
CA ARG A 102 3.82 14.96 27.51
C ARG A 102 5.22 15.58 27.66
N LYS A 103 5.41 16.78 27.10
CA LYS A 103 6.71 17.48 27.06
C LYS A 103 7.10 18.10 28.41
N LYS A 104 6.13 18.61 29.18
CA LYS A 104 6.32 19.25 30.49
C LYS A 104 5.56 18.47 31.56
N TYR A 105 6.05 18.51 32.80
CA TYR A 105 5.48 17.76 33.93
C TYR A 105 3.99 18.06 34.13
N ASP A 106 3.64 19.34 34.16
CA ASP A 106 2.26 19.83 34.26
C ASP A 106 1.66 20.17 32.88
N GLY A 107 2.19 19.53 31.83
CA GLY A 107 1.75 19.76 30.46
C GLY A 107 0.57 18.86 30.08
N TYR A 108 -0.27 19.35 29.18
CA TYR A 108 -1.29 18.52 28.55
C TYR A 108 -0.67 17.32 27.82
N LEU A 109 -1.35 16.18 27.91
CA LEU A 109 -1.00 14.99 27.12
C LEU A 109 -1.43 15.23 25.67
N ASN A 110 -0.46 15.38 24.77
CA ASN A 110 -0.73 15.52 23.35
C ASN A 110 -0.85 14.13 22.75
N VAL A 111 -2.03 13.78 22.24
CA VAL A 111 -2.27 12.49 21.58
C VAL A 111 -2.44 12.73 20.09
N ARG A 112 -1.54 12.14 19.31
CA ARG A 112 -1.66 12.09 17.85
C ARG A 112 -2.05 10.68 17.42
N LYS A 113 -2.98 10.60 16.48
CA LYS A 113 -3.42 9.36 15.87
C LYS A 113 -3.00 9.35 14.41
N SER A 114 -2.37 8.27 14.00
CA SER A 114 -2.06 7.98 12.60
C SER A 114 -2.60 6.60 12.26
N TYR A 115 -2.78 6.31 10.98
CA TYR A 115 -3.22 4.99 10.53
C TYR A 115 -2.29 4.52 9.43
N VAL A 116 -1.97 3.23 9.45
CA VAL A 116 -1.17 2.58 8.42
C VAL A 116 -1.89 1.36 7.90
N LEU A 117 -1.80 1.14 6.59
CA LEU A 117 -2.06 -0.13 5.95
C LEU A 117 -0.76 -0.95 6.03
N CYS A 118 -0.81 -2.15 6.59
CA CYS A 118 0.37 -2.99 6.74
C CYS A 118 0.07 -4.46 6.44
N GLY A 119 1.11 -5.20 6.08
CA GLY A 119 1.03 -6.60 5.70
C GLY A 119 2.33 -7.06 5.07
N PHE A 120 2.25 -8.14 4.30
CA PHE A 120 3.40 -8.73 3.64
C PHE A 120 3.23 -8.70 2.12
N ASN A 121 4.33 -8.49 1.42
CA ASN A 121 4.38 -8.59 -0.03
C ASN A 121 4.48 -10.07 -0.47
N GLU A 122 4.44 -10.29 -1.77
CA GLU A 122 4.46 -11.63 -2.39
C GLU A 122 5.72 -12.42 -2.02
N ASN A 123 6.83 -11.73 -1.71
CA ASN A 123 8.07 -12.36 -1.26
C ASN A 123 8.20 -12.48 0.27
N GLY A 124 7.13 -12.23 1.02
CA GLY A 124 7.12 -12.26 2.48
C GLY A 124 7.80 -11.07 3.16
N THR A 125 8.19 -10.03 2.42
CA THR A 125 8.75 -8.80 3.02
C THR A 125 7.63 -7.96 3.62
N ALA A 126 7.80 -7.54 4.86
CA ALA A 126 6.87 -6.67 5.55
C ALA A 126 6.80 -5.28 4.90
N PHE A 127 5.60 -4.72 4.78
CA PHE A 127 5.38 -3.34 4.33
C PHE A 127 4.45 -2.59 5.28
N ARG A 128 4.54 -1.26 5.22
CA ARG A 128 3.68 -0.34 5.96
C ARG A 128 3.52 0.95 5.18
N HIS A 129 2.29 1.34 4.93
CA HIS A 129 1.93 2.50 4.13
C HIS A 129 0.99 3.41 4.93
N PRO A 130 1.28 4.70 5.12
CA PRO A 130 0.38 5.60 5.80
C PRO A 130 -0.90 5.89 5.01
N VAL A 131 -2.02 5.97 5.71
CA VAL A 131 -3.34 6.13 5.05
C VAL A 131 -4.21 7.18 5.72
N TRP A 132 -5.05 7.82 4.91
CA TRP A 132 -5.91 8.91 5.36
C TRP A 132 -6.98 8.45 6.36
N PRO A 133 -7.01 9.02 7.58
CA PRO A 133 -8.02 8.71 8.59
C PRO A 133 -9.46 8.93 8.09
N ALA A 134 -9.66 9.95 7.26
CA ALA A 134 -10.98 10.31 6.74
C ALA A 134 -11.62 9.18 5.93
N VAL A 135 -10.83 8.43 5.17
CA VAL A 135 -11.30 7.29 4.35
C VAL A 135 -11.76 6.17 5.25
N ILE A 136 -10.97 5.86 6.28
CA ILE A 136 -11.26 4.82 7.26
C ILE A 136 -12.56 5.15 8.01
N HIS A 137 -12.64 6.34 8.59
CA HIS A 137 -13.82 6.75 9.34
C HIS A 137 -15.07 6.87 8.46
N GLY A 138 -14.93 7.33 7.21
CA GLY A 138 -16.01 7.36 6.24
C GLY A 138 -16.49 5.96 5.83
N ALA A 139 -15.59 4.99 5.68
CA ALA A 139 -15.92 3.60 5.42
C ALA A 139 -16.66 2.96 6.61
N VAL A 140 -16.17 3.17 7.83
CA VAL A 140 -16.83 2.66 9.06
C VAL A 140 -18.21 3.27 9.24
N ARG A 141 -18.37 4.58 9.04
CA ARG A 141 -19.68 5.26 9.14
C ARG A 141 -20.71 4.72 8.14
N ARG A 142 -20.26 4.24 6.98
CA ARG A 142 -21.11 3.58 5.99
C ARG A 142 -21.46 2.13 6.35
N GLY A 143 -20.96 1.60 7.46
CA GLY A 143 -21.22 0.23 7.90
C GLY A 143 -20.48 -0.82 7.08
N LEU A 144 -19.36 -0.47 6.43
CA LEU A 144 -18.56 -1.46 5.72
C LEU A 144 -17.93 -2.46 6.70
N SER A 145 -17.80 -3.72 6.26
CA SER A 145 -17.07 -4.77 6.99
C SER A 145 -15.59 -4.38 7.16
N PRO A 146 -14.84 -4.99 8.10
CA PRO A 146 -13.40 -4.76 8.25
C PRO A 146 -12.63 -4.90 6.93
N ALA A 147 -12.87 -5.97 6.16
CA ALA A 147 -12.27 -6.14 4.83
C ALA A 147 -12.72 -5.03 3.85
N GLY A 148 -13.99 -4.62 3.89
CA GLY A 148 -14.49 -3.51 3.09
C GLY A 148 -13.85 -2.15 3.44
N VAL A 149 -13.44 -1.94 4.70
CA VAL A 149 -12.66 -0.76 5.10
C VAL A 149 -11.25 -0.81 4.52
N VAL A 150 -10.59 -1.97 4.54
CA VAL A 150 -9.28 -2.19 3.89
C VAL A 150 -9.38 -1.89 2.39
N GLN A 151 -10.37 -2.46 1.71
CA GLN A 151 -10.63 -2.23 0.30
C GLN A 151 -10.87 -0.75 -0.02
N ALA A 152 -11.66 -0.04 0.80
CA ALA A 152 -11.92 1.40 0.59
C ALA A 152 -10.64 2.25 0.71
N VAL A 153 -9.74 1.90 1.62
CA VAL A 153 -8.44 2.55 1.77
C VAL A 153 -7.54 2.28 0.57
N GLN A 154 -7.45 1.03 0.13
CA GLN A 154 -6.71 0.64 -1.08
C GLN A 154 -7.23 1.38 -2.33
N CYS A 155 -8.55 1.42 -2.52
CA CYS A 155 -9.18 2.19 -3.60
C CYS A 155 -8.78 3.66 -3.57
N ARG A 156 -8.72 4.27 -2.37
CA ARG A 156 -8.26 5.65 -2.25
C ARG A 156 -6.79 5.81 -2.57
N MET A 157 -5.92 4.92 -2.07
CA MET A 157 -4.47 4.96 -2.31
C MET A 157 -4.15 5.02 -3.80
N TRP A 158 -4.80 4.21 -4.62
CA TRP A 158 -4.52 4.15 -6.07
C TRP A 158 -5.53 4.91 -6.94
N GLY A 159 -6.52 5.58 -6.33
CA GLY A 159 -7.58 6.29 -7.05
C GLY A 159 -8.39 5.38 -7.98
N VAL A 160 -8.70 4.17 -7.53
CA VAL A 160 -9.45 3.15 -8.30
C VAL A 160 -10.81 2.88 -7.68
N THR A 161 -11.73 2.33 -8.47
CA THR A 161 -12.99 1.78 -7.95
C THR A 161 -12.76 0.36 -7.40
N PRO A 162 -13.66 -0.18 -6.56
CA PRO A 162 -13.54 -1.54 -6.06
C PRO A 162 -13.46 -2.59 -7.17
N ARG A 163 -14.24 -2.41 -8.25
CA ARG A 163 -14.19 -3.27 -9.43
C ARG A 163 -12.80 -3.27 -10.08
N LEU A 164 -12.24 -2.08 -10.32
CA LEU A 164 -10.91 -1.97 -10.90
C LEU A 164 -9.84 -2.57 -9.99
N LEU A 165 -9.98 -2.42 -8.67
CA LEU A 165 -9.03 -3.00 -7.72
C LEU A 165 -8.96 -4.52 -7.82
N VAL A 166 -10.11 -5.20 -7.98
CA VAL A 166 -10.18 -6.66 -8.17
C VAL A 166 -9.52 -7.10 -9.48
N ASP A 167 -9.70 -6.32 -10.55
CA ASP A 167 -9.12 -6.62 -11.87
C ASP A 167 -7.63 -6.23 -11.97
N SER A 168 -7.06 -5.60 -10.94
CA SER A 168 -5.70 -5.07 -10.93
C SER A 168 -4.71 -6.03 -10.31
N VAL A 169 -3.42 -5.87 -10.65
CA VAL A 169 -2.32 -6.59 -10.01
C VAL A 169 -1.51 -5.63 -9.16
N ARG A 170 -1.34 -5.98 -7.89
CA ARG A 170 -0.54 -5.21 -6.92
C ARG A 170 0.92 -5.67 -6.95
N GLN A 171 1.83 -4.73 -6.72
CA GLN A 171 3.24 -4.98 -6.43
C GLN A 171 3.69 -3.95 -5.39
N GLY A 172 3.65 -4.30 -4.11
CA GLY A 172 4.02 -3.38 -3.03
C GLY A 172 3.10 -2.14 -2.94
N ASP A 173 3.68 -0.96 -3.17
CA ASP A 173 3.01 0.35 -3.24
C ASP A 173 2.50 0.69 -4.65
N VAL A 174 2.74 -0.16 -5.65
CA VAL A 174 2.27 0.02 -7.03
C VAL A 174 1.07 -0.85 -7.33
N LEU A 175 0.14 -0.30 -8.13
CA LEU A 175 -0.98 -1.03 -8.71
C LEU A 175 -0.96 -0.93 -10.24
N VAL A 176 -1.01 -2.08 -10.91
CA VAL A 176 -1.15 -2.22 -12.36
C VAL A 176 -2.62 -2.45 -12.67
N VAL A 177 -3.28 -1.43 -13.22
CA VAL A 177 -4.72 -1.39 -13.47
C VAL A 177 -4.98 -1.62 -14.96
N PRO A 178 -5.85 -2.57 -15.36
CA PRO A 178 -6.21 -2.74 -16.77
C PRO A 178 -7.01 -1.52 -17.25
N GLU A 179 -6.64 -1.03 -18.44
CA GLU A 179 -7.30 0.07 -19.12
C GLU A 179 -7.85 -0.41 -20.48
N ARG A 180 -8.99 0.14 -20.91
CA ARG A 180 -9.62 -0.26 -22.18
C ARG A 180 -8.90 0.30 -23.40
N CYS A 181 -8.26 1.46 -23.27
CA CYS A 181 -7.59 2.14 -24.37
C CYS A 181 -6.48 3.08 -23.87
N ARG A 182 -5.64 3.55 -24.82
CA ARG A 182 -4.56 4.53 -24.56
C ARG A 182 -5.07 5.90 -24.11
N SER A 183 -6.31 6.25 -24.45
CA SER A 183 -6.85 7.57 -24.18
C SER A 183 -7.32 7.68 -22.73
N LEU A 184 -6.53 8.36 -21.91
CA LEU A 184 -7.16 9.27 -20.95
C LEU A 184 -7.95 10.25 -21.81
N ASP A 185 -9.27 10.31 -21.66
CA ASP A 185 -10.08 11.34 -22.30
C ASP A 185 -9.43 12.68 -21.96
N ARG A 186 -8.73 13.29 -22.92
CA ARG A 186 -8.04 14.57 -22.73
C ARG A 186 -9.01 15.65 -22.29
N GLU A 187 -10.26 15.52 -22.73
CA GLU A 187 -11.38 16.39 -22.35
C GLU A 187 -11.85 16.21 -20.89
N LYS A 188 -11.50 15.09 -20.24
CA LYS A 188 -11.85 14.79 -18.84
C LYS A 188 -10.68 14.92 -17.87
N LEU A 189 -9.49 15.20 -18.38
CA LEU A 189 -8.39 15.62 -17.54
C LEU A 189 -8.68 17.07 -17.15
N ASP A 190 -8.99 17.30 -15.86
CA ASP A 190 -9.06 18.66 -15.31
C ASP A 190 -7.84 19.46 -15.77
N GLU A 191 -7.97 20.78 -15.94
CA GLU A 191 -6.92 21.73 -16.40
C GLU A 191 -5.57 21.60 -15.67
N LYS A 192 -5.56 20.87 -14.54
CA LYS A 192 -4.41 20.61 -13.69
C LYS A 192 -3.50 19.45 -14.17
N TRP A 193 -3.95 18.56 -15.05
CA TRP A 193 -3.18 17.35 -15.41
C TRP A 193 -2.36 17.51 -16.69
N TYR A 194 -1.07 17.21 -16.60
CA TYR A 194 -0.14 17.28 -17.73
C TYR A 194 0.19 15.88 -18.24
N LEU A 195 -0.03 15.67 -19.54
CA LEU A 195 0.36 14.46 -20.27
C LEU A 195 1.74 14.65 -20.89
N LYS A 196 2.67 13.77 -20.55
CA LYS A 196 3.99 13.71 -21.18
C LYS A 196 4.17 12.36 -21.86
N GLU A 197 4.52 12.38 -23.14
CA GLU A 197 4.96 11.16 -23.81
C GLU A 197 6.34 10.74 -23.28
N ILE A 198 6.45 9.46 -22.93
CA ILE A 198 7.67 8.84 -22.44
C ILE A 198 8.10 7.84 -23.53
N PRO A 199 9.35 7.89 -24.02
CA PRO A 199 9.84 6.94 -25.01
C PRO A 199 9.68 5.49 -24.54
N ALA A 200 9.65 4.56 -25.49
CA ALA A 200 9.73 3.14 -25.18
C ALA A 200 11.03 2.82 -24.42
N GLY A 201 10.98 1.81 -23.56
CA GLY A 201 12.07 1.45 -22.66
C GLY A 201 11.67 1.54 -21.19
N ASP A 202 12.64 1.82 -20.34
CA ASP A 202 12.52 1.86 -18.88
C ASP A 202 12.22 3.28 -18.41
N PHE A 203 11.22 3.43 -17.54
CA PHE A 203 10.87 4.67 -16.88
C PHE A 203 10.89 4.50 -15.36
N ASP A 204 11.69 5.33 -14.70
CA ASP A 204 11.80 5.34 -13.24
C ASP A 204 10.63 6.13 -12.62
N LEU A 205 9.86 5.43 -11.79
CA LEU A 205 8.72 5.93 -11.01
C LEU A 205 9.07 6.05 -9.51
N GLY A 206 10.36 6.13 -9.18
CA GLY A 206 10.89 6.27 -7.82
C GLY A 206 11.31 4.92 -7.23
N SER A 207 10.39 4.22 -6.58
CA SER A 207 10.65 2.88 -6.03
C SER A 207 10.60 1.77 -7.11
N HIS A 208 10.01 2.07 -8.27
CA HIS A 208 9.73 1.11 -9.32
C HIS A 208 10.16 1.60 -10.70
N VAL A 209 10.59 0.67 -11.54
CA VAL A 209 10.83 0.87 -12.97
C VAL A 209 9.68 0.26 -13.75
N VAL A 210 9.08 1.06 -14.63
CA VAL A 210 8.07 0.62 -15.59
C VAL A 210 8.72 0.48 -16.96
N SER A 211 8.68 -0.72 -17.53
CA SER A 211 9.21 -1.02 -18.86
C SER A 211 8.09 -1.26 -19.84
N SER A 212 8.18 -0.67 -21.04
CA SER A 212 7.28 -0.98 -22.15
C SER A 212 8.04 -0.98 -23.49
N ALA A 213 7.62 -1.86 -24.39
CA ALA A 213 8.13 -1.89 -25.77
C ALA A 213 7.58 -0.77 -26.65
N GLU A 214 6.50 -0.11 -26.21
CA GLU A 214 5.85 1.00 -26.91
C GLU A 214 5.97 2.29 -26.08
N PRO A 215 5.85 3.48 -26.71
CA PRO A 215 5.81 4.74 -25.98
C PRO A 215 4.69 4.76 -24.93
N MET A 216 5.04 5.28 -23.76
CA MET A 216 4.15 5.39 -22.60
C MET A 216 3.62 6.82 -22.48
N LEU A 217 2.58 7.01 -21.66
CA LEU A 217 2.08 8.33 -21.29
C LEU A 217 2.21 8.52 -19.79
N GLY A 218 3.01 9.49 -19.37
CA GLY A 218 3.11 9.92 -17.98
C GLY A 218 2.09 10.99 -17.66
N LEU A 219 1.35 10.81 -16.56
CA LEU A 219 0.43 11.80 -16.01
C LEU A 219 1.06 12.47 -14.79
N ARG A 220 1.04 13.81 -14.76
CA ARG A 220 1.61 14.64 -13.69
C ARG A 220 0.57 15.62 -13.16
N GLU A 221 0.58 15.86 -11.85
CA GLU A 221 -0.31 16.83 -11.20
C GLU A 221 0.07 18.29 -11.49
N THR A 222 1.32 18.54 -11.87
CA THR A 222 1.80 19.85 -12.33
C THR A 222 2.82 19.65 -13.45
N GLU A 223 3.06 20.68 -14.28
CA GLU A 223 4.00 20.60 -15.40
C GLU A 223 5.40 20.15 -14.97
N HIS A 224 5.84 20.64 -13.80
CA HIS A 224 7.12 20.33 -13.18
C HIS A 224 7.03 19.24 -12.09
N GLY A 225 5.85 18.68 -11.87
CA GLY A 225 5.61 17.65 -10.85
C GLY A 225 6.14 16.28 -11.25
N GLY A 226 6.28 15.40 -10.25
CA GLY A 226 6.57 13.98 -10.48
C GLY A 226 5.45 13.31 -11.29
N VAL A 227 5.82 12.27 -12.03
CA VAL A 227 4.83 11.40 -12.70
C VAL A 227 4.18 10.53 -11.62
N ILE A 228 2.85 10.61 -11.50
CA ILE A 228 2.11 9.84 -10.49
C ILE A 228 1.42 8.60 -11.09
N ARG A 229 1.26 8.59 -12.42
CA ARG A 229 0.62 7.51 -13.17
C ARG A 229 1.28 7.37 -14.53
N VAL A 230 1.53 6.14 -14.95
CA VAL A 230 2.05 5.82 -16.28
C VAL A 230 1.05 4.95 -17.01
N LEU A 231 0.61 5.32 -18.21
CA LEU A 231 -0.12 4.43 -19.11
C LEU A 231 0.85 3.77 -20.06
N ALA A 232 0.79 2.45 -20.14
CA ALA A 232 1.71 1.65 -20.91
C ALA A 232 0.97 0.45 -21.52
N LYS A 233 1.45 0.01 -22.69
CA LYS A 233 0.98 -1.23 -23.30
C LYS A 233 1.81 -2.39 -22.77
N HIS A 234 1.14 -3.40 -22.20
CA HIS A 234 1.77 -4.57 -21.58
C HIS A 234 3.00 -4.25 -20.70
N PRO A 235 2.88 -3.38 -19.67
CA PRO A 235 4.03 -2.99 -18.88
C PRO A 235 4.62 -4.17 -18.10
N VAL A 236 5.93 -4.11 -17.92
CA VAL A 236 6.67 -4.91 -16.94
C VAL A 236 7.10 -3.98 -15.83
N VAL A 237 6.70 -4.26 -14.59
CA VAL A 237 7.00 -3.43 -13.43
C VAL A 237 7.98 -4.16 -12.51
N ARG A 238 9.05 -3.46 -12.15
CA ARG A 238 10.17 -3.99 -11.35
C ARG A 238 10.45 -3.04 -10.19
N HIS A 239 10.61 -3.57 -8.97
CA HIS A 239 11.12 -2.75 -7.87
C HIS A 239 12.59 -2.44 -8.10
N SER A 240 13.00 -1.17 -8.00
CA SER A 240 14.37 -0.72 -8.31
C SER A 240 15.43 -1.41 -7.44
N LYS A 241 15.05 -1.79 -6.21
CA LYS A 241 15.93 -2.54 -5.27
C LYS A 241 15.77 -4.07 -5.31
N GLY A 242 14.90 -4.60 -6.19
CA GLY A 242 14.62 -6.04 -6.26
C GLY A 242 13.84 -6.60 -5.06
N GLU A 243 13.19 -5.73 -4.27
CA GLU A 243 12.44 -6.11 -3.07
C GLU A 243 11.09 -6.78 -3.38
N HIS A 244 10.67 -6.84 -4.65
CA HIS A 244 9.45 -7.54 -5.09
C HIS A 244 9.73 -8.34 -6.37
N ALA A 245 8.99 -9.44 -6.57
CA ALA A 245 9.01 -10.18 -7.82
C ALA A 245 8.60 -9.26 -8.98
N THR A 246 9.22 -9.45 -10.15
CA THR A 246 8.84 -8.68 -11.34
C THR A 246 7.39 -8.97 -11.70
N THR A 247 6.56 -7.94 -11.71
CA THR A 247 5.16 -8.07 -12.05
C THR A 247 4.98 -7.77 -13.53
N ARG A 248 4.44 -8.73 -14.27
CA ARG A 248 3.97 -8.50 -15.63
C ARG A 248 2.48 -8.26 -15.56
N ALA A 249 2.01 -7.23 -16.26
CA ALA A 249 0.58 -7.09 -16.47
C ALA A 249 0.03 -8.43 -16.99
N PRO A 250 -1.03 -8.98 -16.37
CA PRO A 250 -1.59 -10.26 -16.81
C PRO A 250 -1.93 -10.09 -18.29
N ARG A 251 -1.42 -10.99 -19.14
CA ARG A 251 -1.74 -10.97 -20.57
C ARG A 251 -3.20 -11.41 -20.75
N ALA A 252 -4.15 -10.56 -20.39
CA ALA A 252 -5.51 -10.74 -20.83
C ALA A 252 -5.53 -10.40 -22.32
N GLU A 253 -5.96 -11.36 -23.15
CA GLU A 253 -6.01 -11.24 -24.62
C GLU A 253 -6.79 -10.00 -25.09
N ASN A 254 -7.61 -9.40 -24.21
CA ASN A 254 -8.44 -8.23 -24.48
C ASN A 254 -7.94 -6.90 -23.86
N HIS A 255 -6.86 -6.90 -23.07
CA HIS A 255 -6.34 -5.69 -22.44
C HIS A 255 -4.94 -5.35 -22.98
N GLY A 256 -4.91 -4.42 -23.93
CA GLY A 256 -3.67 -3.89 -24.49
C GLY A 256 -3.01 -2.87 -23.55
N TRP A 257 -3.79 -2.01 -22.89
CA TRP A 257 -3.29 -0.89 -22.10
C TRP A 257 -3.51 -1.08 -20.60
N TYR A 258 -2.58 -0.54 -19.82
CA TYR A 258 -2.61 -0.57 -18.36
C TYR A 258 -2.19 0.79 -17.83
N SER A 259 -2.74 1.20 -16.68
CA SER A 259 -2.19 2.29 -15.89
C SER A 259 -1.44 1.74 -14.68
N VAL A 260 -0.18 2.13 -14.56
CA VAL A 260 0.67 1.87 -13.40
C VAL A 260 0.52 3.07 -12.47
N ARG A 261 0.06 2.83 -11.25
CA ARG A 261 -0.29 3.88 -10.28
C ARG A 261 0.52 3.68 -9.00
N MET A 262 1.25 4.72 -8.60
CA MET A 262 1.85 4.76 -7.27
C MET A 262 0.74 4.94 -6.23
N ALA A 263 0.87 4.29 -5.09
CA ALA A 263 0.02 4.59 -3.94
C ALA A 263 0.25 6.04 -3.52
N GLY A 264 -0.83 6.82 -3.47
CA GLY A 264 -0.80 8.09 -2.77
C GLY A 264 -0.45 7.86 -1.30
N GLU A 265 0.46 8.66 -0.78
CA GLU A 265 0.78 8.70 0.64
C GLU A 265 0.04 9.85 1.31
N ASP A 266 -0.52 9.60 2.49
CA ASP A 266 -0.79 10.71 3.40
C ASP A 266 0.55 11.20 3.97
N ALA A 267 0.64 12.46 4.36
CA ALA A 267 1.86 13.05 4.91
C ALA A 267 2.25 12.35 6.21
N ALA A 268 3.06 11.30 6.12
CA ALA A 268 3.38 10.48 7.26
C ALA A 268 4.74 9.80 7.09
N TRP A 269 5.80 10.54 7.41
CA TRP A 269 6.68 10.15 8.51
C TRP A 269 7.88 11.06 8.71
N SER A 270 8.03 11.55 9.94
CA SER A 270 9.33 11.78 10.59
C SER A 270 9.27 11.51 12.11
N PHE A 271 8.21 10.87 12.62
CA PHE A 271 7.89 10.83 14.07
C PHE A 271 7.92 9.44 14.71
N ALA A 272 8.17 8.37 13.94
CA ALA A 272 8.38 7.04 14.52
C ALA A 272 9.76 6.89 15.18
N SER A 273 10.67 7.84 14.96
CA SER A 273 11.89 8.02 15.72
C SER A 273 11.51 8.50 17.13
N ARG A 274 12.04 7.80 18.14
CA ARG A 274 12.00 8.25 19.53
C ARG A 274 12.68 9.62 19.59
N ASP A 275 12.02 10.63 20.16
CA ASP A 275 12.72 11.88 20.45
C ASP A 275 13.88 11.59 21.41
N GLY A 276 15.13 11.72 20.94
CA GLY A 276 16.35 11.57 21.73
C GLY A 276 17.24 10.36 21.42
N ASP A 277 17.00 9.62 20.33
CA ASP A 277 18.01 8.75 19.68
C ASP A 277 18.80 9.52 18.61
#